data_AF-A0A937ALK7-F1
#
_entry.id   AF-A0A937ALK7-F1
#
_cell.length_a   1.000
_cell.length_b   1.000
_cell.length_c   1.000
_cell.angle_alpha   90.00
_cell.angle_beta   90.00
_cell.angle_gamma   90.00
#
_symmetry.space_group_name_H-M   'P 1'
#
loop_
_entity.id
_entity.type
_entity.pdbx_description
1 polymer ?
#
loop_
_entity_poly.entity_id
_entity_poly.type
_entity_poly.pdbx_seq_one_letter_code
_entity_poly.pdbx_strand_id
1 'polypeptide(L)'
;MKKNLLAIAINLSIISLCYSQNSDQKPKAEFPGGNEAFGDFIVHQLCCSDNALYDCENARVYVRFAIDTTGQIITSETQIVNGKDRVSDKTQKKIIAAFNASPQWDIFGEMPSDQNIMFPRVMPLSLTPNGLSSMRKDYKKELKRQKKEAKRKAKNK
;
A
#
# COMPACT_ATOMS: atom_id res chain seq x y z
N MET A 1 -24.71 -57.02 30.00
CA MET A 1 -23.78 -56.26 29.13
C MET A 1 -24.61 -55.34 28.24
N LYS A 2 -24.14 -54.13 27.91
CA LYS A 2 -24.82 -53.01 27.18
C LYS A 2 -25.28 -51.84 28.06
N LYS A 3 -24.35 -51.25 28.80
CA LYS A 3 -24.41 -49.84 29.23
C LYS A 3 -23.00 -49.31 29.03
N ASN A 4 -22.77 -48.49 27.98
CA ASN A 4 -21.59 -47.64 27.73
C ASN A 4 -21.33 -47.31 26.24
N LEU A 5 -22.30 -47.47 25.34
CA LEU A 5 -22.16 -46.98 23.96
C LEU A 5 -22.64 -45.53 23.77
N LEU A 6 -23.47 -45.00 24.68
CA LEU A 6 -24.04 -43.66 24.57
C LEU A 6 -23.07 -42.55 25.03
N ALA A 7 -22.14 -42.84 25.96
CA ALA A 7 -21.17 -41.86 26.46
C ALA A 7 -20.04 -41.56 25.45
N ILE A 8 -19.68 -42.53 24.59
CA ILE A 8 -18.61 -42.36 23.60
C ILE A 8 -19.10 -41.55 22.39
N ALA A 9 -20.38 -41.69 22.02
CA ALA A 9 -20.98 -40.95 20.90
C ALA A 9 -21.06 -39.43 21.14
N ILE A 10 -21.14 -38.99 22.40
CA ILE A 10 -21.26 -37.56 22.75
C ILE A 10 -19.89 -36.85 22.71
N ASN A 11 -18.78 -37.56 22.95
CA ASN A 11 -17.45 -36.94 22.91
C ASN A 11 -16.93 -36.74 21.48
N LEU A 12 -17.34 -37.57 20.52
CA LEU A 12 -16.92 -37.41 19.11
C LEU A 12 -17.68 -36.28 18.39
N SER A 13 -18.91 -35.97 18.79
CA SER A 13 -19.66 -34.84 18.22
C SER A 13 -19.17 -33.48 18.75
N ILE A 14 -18.65 -33.42 19.99
CA ILE A 14 -18.09 -32.17 20.54
C ILE A 14 -16.74 -31.82 19.90
N ILE A 15 -15.92 -32.81 19.52
CA ILE A 15 -14.65 -32.55 18.81
C ILE A 15 -14.91 -31.96 17.40
N SER A 16 -16.05 -32.27 16.77
CA SER A 16 -16.48 -31.65 15.51
C SER A 16 -17.01 -30.21 15.67
N LEU A 17 -17.27 -29.75 16.91
CA LEU A 17 -17.71 -28.39 17.23
C LEU A 17 -16.57 -27.47 17.67
N CYS A 18 -15.32 -27.96 17.71
CA CYS A 18 -14.15 -27.10 17.57
C CYS A 18 -14.05 -26.70 16.10
N TYR A 19 -15.03 -25.91 15.69
CA TYR A 19 -15.06 -25.12 14.48
C TYR A 19 -13.70 -24.40 14.41
N SER A 20 -12.81 -24.90 13.57
CA SER A 20 -11.63 -24.19 13.09
C SER A 20 -12.11 -23.06 12.18
N GLN A 21 -12.87 -22.14 12.75
CA GLN A 21 -13.25 -20.88 12.16
C GLN A 21 -12.02 -19.99 12.34
N ASN A 22 -11.07 -20.05 11.39
CA ASN A 22 -10.11 -18.98 11.01
C ASN A 22 -8.86 -19.54 10.27
N SER A 23 -9.01 -20.24 9.15
CA SER A 23 -7.84 -20.56 8.28
C SER A 23 -7.92 -20.01 6.86
N ASP A 24 -8.99 -19.28 6.51
CA ASP A 24 -9.16 -18.71 5.15
C ASP A 24 -8.84 -17.21 5.06
N GLN A 25 -8.36 -16.58 6.13
CA GLN A 25 -7.83 -15.23 6.02
C GLN A 25 -6.44 -15.30 5.39
N LYS A 26 -6.40 -15.31 4.06
CA LYS A 26 -5.17 -15.07 3.31
C LYS A 26 -4.53 -13.79 3.87
N PRO A 27 -3.22 -13.81 4.14
CA PRO A 27 -2.56 -12.61 4.64
C PRO A 27 -2.77 -11.47 3.64
N LYS A 28 -2.85 -10.24 4.17
CA LYS A 28 -3.04 -9.02 3.37
C LYS A 28 -2.05 -7.97 3.82
N ALA A 29 -1.51 -7.21 2.85
CA ALA A 29 -0.74 -6.01 3.12
C ALA A 29 -1.63 -4.77 2.98
N GLU A 30 -1.58 -3.85 3.93
CA GLU A 30 -2.28 -2.56 3.91
C GLU A 30 -1.28 -1.42 4.10
N PHE A 31 -1.50 -0.32 3.39
CA PHE A 31 -0.64 0.84 3.56
C PHE A 31 -0.92 1.49 4.93
N PRO A 32 0.07 2.07 5.62
CA PRO A 32 -0.16 2.74 6.90
C PRO A 32 -1.16 3.88 6.74
N GLY A 33 -2.29 3.81 7.45
CA GLY A 33 -3.39 4.77 7.29
C GLY A 33 -4.32 4.48 6.11
N GLY A 34 -4.21 3.31 5.48
CA GLY A 34 -5.14 2.81 4.47
C GLY A 34 -4.89 3.34 3.06
N ASN A 35 -5.83 3.00 2.15
CA ASN A 35 -5.70 3.31 0.73
C ASN A 35 -5.72 4.82 0.41
N GLU A 36 -6.42 5.62 1.22
CA GLU A 36 -6.48 7.08 1.04
C GLU A 36 -5.12 7.72 1.36
N ALA A 37 -4.53 7.37 2.51
CA ALA A 37 -3.18 7.81 2.89
C ALA A 37 -2.13 7.37 1.87
N PHE A 38 -2.30 6.20 1.25
CA PHE A 38 -1.43 5.75 0.17
C PHE A 38 -1.52 6.65 -1.06
N GLY A 39 -2.75 7.01 -1.47
CA GLY A 39 -2.98 7.95 -2.57
C GLY A 39 -2.29 9.29 -2.31
N ASP A 40 -2.47 9.86 -1.12
CA ASP A 40 -1.85 11.11 -0.70
C ASP A 40 -0.33 11.01 -0.67
N PHE A 41 0.22 9.91 -0.17
CA PHE A 41 1.65 9.66 -0.14
C PHE A 41 2.25 9.64 -1.56
N ILE A 42 1.64 8.90 -2.48
CA ILE A 42 2.15 8.81 -3.86
C ILE A 42 2.05 10.17 -4.55
N VAL A 43 0.93 10.88 -4.39
CA VAL A 43 0.79 12.25 -4.91
C VAL A 43 1.86 13.16 -4.33
N HIS A 44 2.11 13.09 -3.02
CA HIS A 44 3.13 13.88 -2.34
C HIS A 44 4.51 13.61 -2.95
N GLN A 45 4.92 12.35 -3.05
CA GLN A 45 6.22 11.98 -3.63
C GLN A 45 6.37 12.45 -5.08
N LEU A 46 5.30 12.31 -5.88
CA LEU A 46 5.29 12.69 -7.28
C LEU A 46 5.28 14.22 -7.49
N CYS A 47 4.53 14.97 -6.68
CA CYS A 47 4.37 16.43 -6.81
C CYS A 47 5.50 17.24 -6.18
N CYS A 48 6.16 16.71 -5.15
CA CYS A 48 7.25 17.39 -4.46
C CYS A 48 8.57 17.33 -5.23
N SER A 49 8.75 16.34 -6.10
CA SER A 49 9.92 16.25 -6.98
C SER A 49 9.73 17.19 -8.20
N ASP A 50 10.27 18.40 -8.10
CA ASP A 50 10.44 19.43 -9.14
C ASP A 50 9.69 19.27 -10.48
N ASN A 51 8.80 20.24 -10.73
CA ASN A 51 8.24 20.76 -11.98
C ASN A 51 7.86 19.83 -13.15
N ALA A 52 7.88 18.51 -13.03
CA ALA A 52 7.90 17.65 -14.23
C ALA A 52 6.85 16.52 -14.24
N LEU A 53 5.58 16.83 -13.95
CA LEU A 53 4.44 16.00 -14.37
C LEU A 53 3.48 16.76 -15.29
N TYR A 54 3.89 17.94 -15.79
CA TYR A 54 3.09 18.75 -16.72
C TYR A 54 2.95 18.13 -18.11
N ASP A 55 3.84 17.21 -18.50
CA ASP A 55 3.83 16.56 -19.81
C ASP A 55 3.02 15.26 -19.84
N CYS A 56 2.37 14.88 -18.73
CA CYS A 56 1.49 13.71 -18.72
C CYS A 56 0.07 14.18 -19.05
N GLU A 57 -0.21 14.37 -20.34
CA GLU A 57 -1.57 14.54 -20.82
C GLU A 57 -2.38 13.27 -20.50
N ASN A 58 -3.16 13.31 -19.42
CA ASN A 58 -4.23 12.34 -19.13
C ASN A 58 -3.82 10.86 -19.23
N ALA A 59 -2.61 10.52 -18.79
CA ALA A 59 -2.14 9.15 -18.79
C ALA A 59 -2.68 8.39 -17.56
N ARG A 60 -3.32 7.25 -17.81
CA ARG A 60 -3.58 6.23 -16.78
C ARG A 60 -2.44 5.23 -16.80
N VAL A 61 -1.67 5.19 -15.73
CA VAL A 61 -0.53 4.29 -15.57
C VAL A 61 -0.89 3.19 -14.60
N TYR A 62 -0.52 1.96 -14.91
CA TYR A 62 -0.70 0.84 -14.00
C TYR A 62 0.67 0.40 -13.48
N VAL A 63 0.88 0.54 -12.18
CA VAL A 63 2.12 0.11 -11.51
C VAL A 63 1.86 -1.24 -10.87
N ARG A 64 2.64 -2.25 -11.28
CA ARG A 64 2.73 -3.55 -10.61
C ARG A 64 3.89 -3.49 -9.62
N PHE A 65 3.66 -3.97 -8.40
CA PHE A 65 4.70 -4.11 -7.39
C PHE A 65 4.34 -5.27 -6.44
N ALA A 66 5.33 -5.73 -5.69
CA ALA A 66 5.19 -6.75 -4.66
C ALA A 66 5.65 -6.18 -3.32
N ILE A 67 4.97 -6.61 -2.25
CA ILE A 67 5.36 -6.33 -0.86
C ILE A 67 5.81 -7.65 -0.24
N ASP A 68 6.92 -7.63 0.49
CA ASP A 68 7.44 -8.78 1.22
C ASP A 68 6.74 -8.99 2.58
N THR A 69 7.13 -10.05 3.28
CA THR A 69 6.60 -10.40 4.60
C THR A 69 7.00 -9.42 5.70
N THR A 70 8.01 -8.57 5.46
CA THR A 70 8.39 -7.48 6.37
C THR A 70 7.56 -6.22 6.15
N GLY A 71 6.73 -6.17 5.10
CA GLY A 71 5.97 -4.98 4.72
C GLY A 71 6.75 -4.01 3.84
N GLN A 72 7.93 -4.39 3.34
CA GLN A 72 8.70 -3.56 2.41
C GLN A 72 8.36 -3.87 0.96
N ILE A 73 8.41 -2.85 0.10
CA ILE A 73 8.26 -3.05 -1.34
C ILE A 73 9.53 -3.67 -1.90
N ILE A 74 9.35 -4.75 -2.67
CA ILE A 74 10.45 -5.41 -3.40
C ILE A 74 10.76 -4.58 -4.65
N THR A 75 11.88 -3.86 -4.61
CA THR A 75 12.25 -2.90 -5.66
C THR A 75 12.45 -3.55 -7.03
N SER A 76 12.87 -4.81 -7.09
CA SER A 76 13.05 -5.56 -8.35
C SER A 76 11.74 -5.92 -9.05
N GLU A 77 10.63 -5.96 -8.31
CA GLU A 77 9.31 -6.34 -8.83
C GLU A 77 8.45 -5.12 -9.20
N THR A 78 8.94 -3.91 -8.95
CA THR A 78 8.21 -2.67 -9.22
C THR A 78 8.38 -2.24 -10.67
N GLN A 79 7.31 -2.33 -11.45
CA GLN A 79 7.31 -2.01 -12.88
C GLN A 79 6.00 -1.40 -13.36
N ILE A 80 6.08 -0.59 -14.40
CA ILE A 80 4.91 -0.06 -15.10
C ILE A 80 4.47 -1.07 -16.15
N VAL A 81 3.27 -1.62 -16.00
CA VAL A 81 2.76 -2.70 -16.85
C VAL A 81 1.90 -2.21 -18.01
N ASN A 82 1.13 -1.14 -17.83
CA ASN A 82 0.32 -0.53 -18.87
C ASN A 82 0.56 0.98 -18.88
N GLY A 83 0.70 1.55 -20.08
CA GLY A 83 0.95 2.97 -20.30
C GLY A 83 2.42 3.36 -20.45
N LYS A 84 3.34 2.39 -20.60
CA LYS A 84 4.79 2.64 -20.82
C LYS A 84 5.02 3.61 -21.99
N ASP A 85 4.36 3.38 -23.12
CA ASP A 85 4.54 4.19 -24.34
C ASP A 85 3.93 5.60 -24.25
N ARG A 86 3.08 5.85 -23.24
CA ARG A 86 2.42 7.16 -23.02
C ARG A 86 3.10 7.99 -21.94
N VAL A 87 4.15 7.48 -21.31
CA VAL A 87 4.81 8.10 -20.16
C VAL A 87 6.30 8.14 -20.43
N SER A 88 6.89 9.33 -20.39
CA SER A 88 8.34 9.50 -20.61
C SER A 88 9.17 8.70 -19.59
N ASP A 89 10.33 8.20 -20.01
CA ASP A 89 11.25 7.42 -19.14
C ASP A 89 11.59 8.15 -17.84
N LYS A 90 11.74 9.49 -17.90
CA LYS A 90 11.97 10.32 -16.72
C LYS A 90 10.82 10.22 -15.72
N THR A 91 9.59 10.24 -16.21
CA THR A 91 8.39 10.11 -15.38
C THR A 91 8.24 8.70 -14.85
N GLN A 92 8.52 7.68 -15.66
CA GLN A 92 8.50 6.28 -15.21
C GLN A 92 9.45 6.06 -14.03
N LYS A 93 10.70 6.56 -14.13
CA LYS A 93 11.69 6.49 -13.05
C LYS A 93 11.20 7.19 -11.78
N LYS A 94 10.54 8.34 -11.90
CA LYS A 94 9.95 9.05 -10.74
C LYS A 94 8.82 8.25 -10.09
N ILE A 95 7.94 7.64 -10.88
CA ILE A 95 6.86 6.79 -10.37
C ILE A 95 7.46 5.61 -9.61
N ILE A 96 8.40 4.87 -10.22
CA ILE A 96 9.05 3.74 -9.56
C ILE A 96 9.76 4.18 -8.27
N ALA A 97 10.49 5.31 -8.29
CA ALA A 97 11.15 5.84 -7.11
C ALA A 97 10.17 6.22 -5.99
N ALA A 98 8.99 6.78 -6.33
CA ALA A 98 7.96 7.10 -5.35
C ALA A 98 7.40 5.85 -4.65
N PHE A 99 7.20 4.76 -5.39
CA PHE A 99 6.79 3.48 -4.80
C PHE A 99 7.90 2.88 -3.95
N ASN A 100 9.15 2.89 -4.41
CA ASN A 100 10.27 2.36 -3.63
C ASN A 100 10.54 3.16 -2.34
N ALA A 101 10.10 4.42 -2.26
CA ALA A 101 10.18 5.25 -1.05
C ALA A 101 9.02 5.01 -0.05
N SER A 102 8.11 4.07 -0.35
CA SER A 102 6.96 3.76 0.51
C SER A 102 7.41 3.33 1.91
N PRO A 103 6.73 3.77 2.98
CA PRO A 103 6.94 3.23 4.32
C PRO A 103 6.65 1.73 4.38
N GLN A 104 7.02 1.12 5.50
CA GLN A 104 6.66 -0.26 5.81
C GLN A 104 5.14 -0.41 5.89
N TRP A 105 4.59 -1.39 5.16
CA TRP A 105 3.17 -1.72 5.11
C TRP A 105 2.79 -2.64 6.26
N ASP A 106 1.56 -2.49 6.73
CA ASP A 106 1.00 -3.34 7.77
C ASP A 106 0.56 -4.67 7.16
N ILE A 107 1.16 -5.77 7.61
CA ILE A 107 0.79 -7.11 7.20
C ILE A 107 -0.18 -7.70 8.24
N PHE A 108 -1.33 -8.18 7.77
CA PHE A 108 -2.35 -8.81 8.59
C PHE A 108 -2.56 -10.26 8.17
N GLY A 109 -2.93 -11.10 9.13
CA GLY A 109 -3.19 -12.53 8.91
C GLY A 109 -1.97 -13.41 9.16
N GLU A 110 -2.19 -14.71 9.23
CA GLU A 110 -1.13 -15.68 9.44
C GLU A 110 -0.37 -15.91 8.14
N MET A 111 0.96 -15.77 8.21
CA MET A 111 1.82 -16.12 7.10
C MET A 111 2.12 -17.62 7.16
N PRO A 112 1.79 -18.42 6.13
CA PRO A 112 2.26 -19.80 6.05
C PRO A 112 3.79 -19.84 6.14
N SER A 113 4.28 -20.73 7.01
CA SER A 113 5.70 -20.85 7.38
C SER A 113 6.62 -21.24 6.21
N ASP A 114 6.06 -21.73 5.12
CA ASP A 114 6.76 -22.38 4.00
C ASP A 114 6.67 -21.62 2.68
N GLN A 115 5.98 -20.47 2.64
CA GLN A 115 5.75 -19.72 1.41
C GLN A 115 6.24 -18.28 1.50
N ASN A 116 7.11 -17.90 0.55
CA ASN A 116 7.39 -16.48 0.30
C ASN A 116 6.16 -15.85 -0.36
N ILE A 117 5.31 -15.20 0.44
CA ILE A 117 4.12 -14.53 -0.06
C ILE A 117 4.51 -13.12 -0.48
N MET A 118 4.36 -12.86 -1.77
CA MET A 118 4.38 -11.53 -2.33
C MET A 118 2.96 -11.04 -2.49
N PHE A 119 2.70 -9.78 -2.17
CA PHE A 119 1.41 -9.15 -2.38
C PHE A 119 1.41 -8.36 -3.70
N PRO A 120 1.07 -8.97 -4.85
CA PRO A 120 1.03 -8.26 -6.12
C PRO A 120 -0.10 -7.24 -6.08
N ARG A 121 0.24 -5.97 -6.28
CA ARG A 121 -0.75 -4.89 -6.43
C ARG A 121 -0.60 -4.24 -7.78
N VAL A 122 -1.75 -3.87 -8.35
CA VAL A 122 -1.82 -3.05 -9.56
C VAL A 122 -2.58 -1.78 -9.22
N MET A 123 -1.91 -0.64 -9.28
CA MET A 123 -2.52 0.65 -8.97
C MET A 123 -2.69 1.50 -10.22
N PRO A 124 -3.92 1.97 -10.53
CA PRO A 124 -4.13 2.99 -11.54
C PRO A 124 -3.74 4.37 -11.00
N LEU A 125 -2.80 5.04 -11.68
CA LEU A 125 -2.43 6.42 -11.43
C LEU A 125 -2.97 7.30 -12.54
N SER A 126 -3.82 8.25 -12.19
CA SER A 126 -4.34 9.27 -13.12
C SER A 126 -3.45 10.50 -13.06
N LEU A 127 -2.63 10.70 -14.08
CA LEU A 127 -1.81 11.88 -14.22
C LEU A 127 -2.63 12.95 -14.96
N THR A 128 -3.55 13.62 -14.26
CA THR A 128 -4.31 14.74 -14.82
C THR A 128 -3.82 16.08 -14.26
N PRO A 129 -3.67 17.13 -15.10
CA PRO A 129 -3.26 18.46 -14.64
C PRO A 129 -4.16 19.01 -13.53
N ASN A 130 -5.47 18.75 -13.59
CA ASN A 130 -6.44 19.26 -12.61
C ASN A 130 -6.32 18.59 -11.24
N GLY A 131 -6.09 17.27 -11.19
CA GLY A 131 -5.88 16.55 -9.94
C GLY A 131 -4.57 16.94 -9.27
N LEU A 132 -3.48 16.99 -10.02
CA LEU A 132 -2.17 17.39 -9.46
C LEU A 132 -2.10 18.88 -9.09
N SER A 133 -2.84 19.76 -9.78
CA SER A 133 -2.83 21.21 -9.53
C SER A 133 -3.51 21.62 -8.23
N SER A 134 -4.67 21.05 -7.88
CA SER A 134 -5.32 21.32 -6.58
C SER A 134 -4.46 20.79 -5.44
N MET A 135 -4.01 19.54 -5.56
CA MET A 135 -3.18 18.88 -4.55
C MET A 135 -1.84 19.61 -4.34
N ARG A 136 -1.23 20.19 -5.40
CA ARG A 136 -0.01 21.02 -5.28
C ARG A 136 -0.25 22.32 -4.52
N LYS A 137 -1.40 22.98 -4.67
CA LYS A 137 -1.72 24.23 -3.96
C LYS A 137 -1.91 23.97 -2.47
N ASP A 138 -2.69 22.94 -2.14
CA ASP A 138 -2.96 22.56 -0.76
C ASP A 138 -1.68 22.09 -0.05
N TYR A 139 -0.85 21.32 -0.76
CA TYR A 139 0.46 20.93 -0.25
C TYR A 139 1.40 22.12 0.00
N LYS A 140 1.54 23.05 -0.96
CA LYS A 140 2.38 24.26 -0.77
C LYS A 140 1.91 25.09 0.44
N LYS A 141 0.60 25.11 0.70
CA LYS A 141 0.01 25.78 1.86
C LYS A 141 0.40 25.05 3.16
N GLU A 142 0.31 23.73 3.18
CA GLU A 142 0.67 22.93 4.36
C GLU A 142 2.17 23.00 4.68
N LEU A 143 3.05 22.92 3.68
CA LEU A 143 4.50 23.05 3.88
C LEU A 143 4.87 24.42 4.46
N LYS A 144 4.20 25.50 4.03
CA LYS A 144 4.36 26.83 4.62
C LYS A 144 3.91 26.86 6.08
N ARG A 145 2.83 26.15 6.43
CA ARG A 145 2.31 26.04 7.80
C ARG A 145 3.30 25.33 8.70
N GLN A 146 3.78 24.15 8.30
CA GLN A 146 4.78 23.38 9.05
C GLN A 146 6.09 24.18 9.24
N LYS A 147 6.60 24.84 8.21
CA LYS A 147 7.79 25.71 8.32
C LYS A 147 7.57 26.87 9.30
N LYS A 148 6.38 27.47 9.32
CA LYS A 148 6.03 28.55 10.27
C LYS A 148 5.94 28.02 11.70
N GLU A 149 5.35 26.84 11.90
CA GLU A 149 5.26 26.18 13.20
C GLU A 149 6.64 25.75 13.73
N ALA A 150 7.50 25.18 12.88
CA ALA A 150 8.88 24.85 13.23
C ALA A 150 9.67 26.10 13.66
N LYS A 151 9.53 27.22 12.92
CA LYS A 151 10.13 28.51 13.31
C LYS A 151 9.61 29.04 14.64
N ARG A 152 8.31 28.90 14.92
CA ARG A 152 7.72 29.28 16.22
C ARG A 152 8.27 28.43 17.36
N LYS A 153 8.36 27.11 17.17
CA LYS A 153 8.94 26.18 18.16
C LYS A 153 10.42 26.48 18.43
N ALA A 154 11.19 26.79 17.39
CA ALA A 154 12.61 27.15 17.52
C ALA A 154 12.86 28.51 18.20
N LYS A 155 11.88 29.43 18.17
CA LYS A 155 11.99 30.74 18.84
C LYS A 155 11.59 30.71 20.32
N ASN A 156 10.86 29.67 20.73
CA ASN A 156 10.39 29.47 22.11
C ASN A 156 11.25 28.47 22.90
N LYS A 157 12.38 28.04 22.35
CA LYS A 157 13.38 27.17 22.98
C LYS A 157 14.69 27.95 23.10
#